data_AF-A0A950QGL1-F1
#
_entry.id   AF-A0A950QGL1-F1
#
_cell.length_a   1.000
_cell.length_b   1.000
_cell.length_c   1.000
_cell.angle_alpha   90.00
_cell.angle_beta   90.00
_cell.angle_gamma   90.00
#
_symmetry.space_group_name_H-M   'P 1'
#
loop_
_entity.id
_entity.type
_entity.pdbx_description
1 polymer ?
#
loop_
_entity_poly.entity_id
_entity_poly.type
_entity_poly.pdbx_seq_one_letter_code
_entity_poly.pdbx_strand_id
1 'polypeptide(L)'
;CGIQFQRPEKLSLRLAFETFNRIHPAMFAQMLVMRLFRKHGVLTQVCGNNFMVLKAAPPLVVTEAEIVTFVEAVERVIEEVHSSSAFWNEALGLVRRTANV
;
A
#
# COMPACT_ATOMS: atom_id res chain seq x y z
N CYS A 1 5.69 1.80 -15.17
CA CYS A 1 5.66 0.37 -14.76
C CYS A 1 4.80 0.25 -13.50
N GLY A 2 4.51 -0.95 -13.00
CA GLY A 2 3.70 -1.12 -11.79
C GLY A 2 3.97 -2.43 -11.07
N ILE A 3 3.70 -2.43 -9.76
CA ILE A 3 3.87 -3.59 -8.87
C ILE A 3 2.49 -4.13 -8.57
N GLN A 4 2.20 -5.37 -9.02
CA GLN A 4 0.93 -6.03 -8.77
C GLN A 4 0.99 -6.83 -7.47
N PHE A 5 0.06 -6.55 -6.57
CA PHE A 5 -0.10 -7.29 -5.33
C PHE A 5 -1.10 -8.43 -5.51
N GLN A 6 -0.78 -9.53 -4.85
CA GLN A 6 -1.65 -10.69 -4.73
C GLN A 6 -2.09 -10.86 -3.29
N ARG A 7 -3.10 -11.71 -3.12
CA ARG A 7 -3.55 -12.11 -1.79
C ARG A 7 -2.39 -12.77 -1.03
N PRO A 8 -2.14 -12.42 0.24
CA PRO A 8 -1.10 -13.04 1.04
C PRO A 8 -1.36 -14.54 1.23
N GLU A 9 -0.32 -15.34 1.49
CA GLU A 9 -0.46 -16.79 1.69
C GLU A 9 -0.89 -17.16 3.12
N LYS A 10 -0.38 -16.43 4.11
CA LYS A 10 -0.65 -16.67 5.54
C LYS A 10 -2.12 -16.44 5.87
N LEU A 11 -2.75 -17.42 6.54
CA LEU A 11 -4.20 -17.41 6.81
C LEU A 11 -4.67 -16.18 7.61
N SER A 12 -3.90 -15.75 8.60
CA SER A 12 -4.22 -14.55 9.40
C SER A 12 -4.25 -13.27 8.55
N LEU A 13 -3.26 -13.10 7.68
CA LEU A 13 -3.17 -11.97 6.76
C LEU A 13 -4.24 -12.05 5.66
N ARG A 14 -4.59 -13.26 5.22
CA ARG A 14 -5.66 -13.50 4.24
C ARG A 14 -7.01 -13.00 4.73
N LEU A 15 -7.35 -13.26 6.00
CA LEU A 15 -8.62 -12.85 6.58
C LEU A 15 -8.71 -11.31 6.69
N ALA A 16 -7.65 -10.68 7.19
CA ALA A 16 -7.56 -9.22 7.23
C ALA A 16 -7.70 -8.63 5.82
N PHE A 17 -6.91 -9.12 4.87
CA PHE A 17 -6.92 -8.69 3.47
C PHE A 17 -8.33 -8.79 2.83
N GLU A 18 -9.00 -9.93 2.97
CA GLU A 18 -10.37 -10.11 2.43
C GLU A 18 -11.39 -9.18 3.07
N THR A 19 -11.27 -8.94 4.37
CA THR A 19 -12.15 -8.02 5.09
C THR A 19 -12.04 -6.60 4.52
N PHE A 20 -10.82 -6.12 4.26
CA PHE A 20 -10.60 -4.82 3.63
C PHE A 20 -11.08 -4.76 2.18
N ASN A 21 -10.81 -5.81 1.41
CA ASN A 21 -11.24 -5.87 0.02
C ASN A 21 -12.76 -5.82 -0.11
N ARG A 22 -13.50 -6.36 0.87
CA ARG A 22 -14.97 -6.25 0.95
C ARG A 22 -15.46 -4.84 1.29
N ILE A 23 -14.71 -4.09 2.10
CA ILE A 23 -15.09 -2.71 2.45
C ILE A 23 -14.92 -1.79 1.24
N HIS A 24 -13.74 -1.81 0.62
CA HIS A 24 -13.50 -1.10 -0.63
C HIS A 24 -12.24 -1.67 -1.32
N PRO A 25 -12.31 -2.16 -2.57
CA PRO A 25 -11.21 -2.90 -3.18
C PRO A 25 -9.90 -2.10 -3.33
N ALA A 26 -10.00 -0.77 -3.49
CA ALA A 26 -8.83 0.09 -3.56
C ALA A 26 -8.15 0.39 -2.21
N MET A 27 -8.74 0.00 -1.07
CA MET A 27 -8.25 0.41 0.26
C MET A 27 -6.85 -0.09 0.55
N PHE A 28 -6.56 -1.36 0.25
CA PHE A 28 -5.23 -1.91 0.48
C PHE A 28 -4.18 -1.14 -0.31
N ALA A 29 -4.41 -0.93 -1.61
CA ALA A 29 -3.49 -0.19 -2.45
C ALA A 29 -3.34 1.27 -1.98
N GLN A 30 -4.42 1.90 -1.55
CA GLN A 30 -4.40 3.27 -1.03
C GLN A 30 -3.61 3.41 0.27
N MET A 31 -3.66 2.40 1.14
CA MET A 31 -2.84 2.37 2.34
C MET A 31 -1.35 2.29 2.05
N LEU A 32 -0.96 1.49 1.06
CA LEU A 32 0.44 1.41 0.64
C LEU A 32 0.92 2.77 0.15
N VAL A 33 0.11 3.45 -0.68
CA VAL A 33 0.39 4.83 -1.14
C VAL A 33 0.55 5.78 0.05
N MET A 34 -0.38 5.74 1.01
CA MET A 34 -0.30 6.60 2.20
C MET A 34 0.94 6.32 3.05
N ARG A 35 1.35 5.06 3.19
CA ARG A 35 2.51 4.68 4.00
C ARG A 35 3.82 5.10 3.34
N LEU A 36 3.95 4.85 2.04
CA LEU A 36 5.07 5.32 1.21
C LEU A 36 5.22 6.84 1.32
N PHE A 37 4.12 7.57 1.21
CA PHE A 37 4.16 9.03 1.31
C PHE A 37 4.51 9.51 2.71
N ARG A 38 3.81 9.04 3.75
CA ARG A 38 3.97 9.57 5.12
C ARG A 38 5.27 9.16 5.80
N LYS A 39 5.80 7.96 5.53
CA LYS A 39 7.01 7.46 6.18
C LYS A 39 8.27 7.64 5.36
N HIS A 40 8.15 7.62 4.04
CA HIS A 40 9.30 7.60 3.14
C HIS A 40 9.33 8.79 2.18
N GLY A 41 8.32 9.67 2.20
CA GLY A 41 8.25 10.82 1.30
C GLY A 41 8.02 10.44 -0.17
N VAL A 42 7.63 9.19 -0.44
CA VAL A 42 7.48 8.66 -1.80
C VAL A 42 6.03 8.77 -2.23
N LEU A 43 5.78 9.65 -3.22
CA LEU A 43 4.45 9.78 -3.83
C LEU A 43 4.24 8.71 -4.91
N THR A 44 3.17 7.93 -4.76
CA THR A 44 2.76 6.90 -5.72
C THR A 44 1.26 6.98 -5.97
N GLN A 45 0.76 6.19 -6.93
CA GLN A 45 -0.66 6.12 -7.25
C GLN A 45 -1.10 4.67 -7.45
N VAL A 46 -2.39 4.41 -7.25
CA VAL A 46 -3.01 3.13 -7.63
C VAL A 46 -3.41 3.19 -9.10
N CYS A 47 -3.20 2.11 -9.86
CA CYS A 47 -3.64 2.04 -11.25
C CYS A 47 -5.15 1.76 -11.32
N GLY A 48 -5.96 2.73 -11.77
CA GLY A 48 -7.38 2.51 -12.10
C GLY A 48 -8.28 2.03 -10.94
N ASN A 49 -9.55 1.77 -11.24
CA ASN A 49 -10.50 1.26 -10.24
C ASN A 49 -10.29 -0.25 -10.03
N ASN A 50 -10.11 -0.65 -8.77
CA ASN A 50 -10.02 -2.04 -8.31
C ASN A 50 -8.81 -2.85 -8.82
N PHE A 51 -7.75 -2.23 -9.35
CA PHE A 51 -6.51 -2.95 -9.58
C PHE A 51 -5.58 -2.80 -8.38
N MET A 52 -5.12 -3.94 -7.90
CA MET A 52 -4.10 -4.06 -6.85
C MET A 52 -2.71 -3.80 -7.42
N VAL A 53 -2.55 -2.69 -8.15
CA VAL A 53 -1.31 -2.34 -8.83
C VAL A 53 -0.87 -0.96 -8.38
N LEU A 54 0.30 -0.89 -7.75
CA LEU A 54 0.97 0.36 -7.42
C LEU A 54 1.71 0.85 -8.66
N LYS A 55 1.39 2.05 -9.11
CA LYS A 55 2.06 2.71 -10.23
C LYS A 55 3.41 3.25 -9.76
N ALA A 56 4.48 2.68 -10.27
CA ALA A 56 5.83 3.22 -10.16
C ALA A 56 6.09 4.09 -11.40
N ALA A 57 6.00 5.40 -11.22
CA ALA A 57 6.25 6.39 -12.27
C ALA A 57 7.29 7.39 -11.74
N PRO A 58 8.58 7.20 -12.07
CA PRO A 58 9.60 8.15 -11.64
C PRO A 58 9.39 9.51 -12.33
N PRO A 59 9.89 10.59 -11.72
CA PRO A 59 9.97 11.90 -12.38
C PRO A 59 10.87 11.83 -13.63
N LEU A 60 10.76 12.85 -14.49
CA LEU A 60 11.56 12.95 -15.73
C LEU A 60 13.07 12.94 -15.45
N VAL A 61 13.48 13.49 -14.31
CA VAL A 61 14.86 13.48 -13.82
C VAL A 61 14.88 12.72 -12.50
N VAL A 62 15.66 11.65 -12.44
CA VAL A 62 15.84 10.82 -11.24
C VAL A 62 17.27 10.28 -11.21
N THR A 63 17.84 10.17 -10.01
CA THR A 63 19.16 9.60 -9.76
C THR A 63 19.06 8.13 -9.36
N GLU A 64 20.16 7.39 -9.50
CA GLU A 64 20.23 5.99 -9.06
C GLU A 64 19.96 5.84 -7.55
N ALA A 65 20.47 6.76 -6.74
CA ALA A 65 20.24 6.77 -5.29
C ALA A 65 18.75 6.95 -4.94
N GLU A 66 18.01 7.78 -5.69
CA GLU A 66 16.56 7.95 -5.50
C GLU A 66 15.78 6.69 -5.92
N ILE A 67 16.24 5.98 -6.95
CA ILE A 67 15.66 4.68 -7.35
C ILE A 67 15.87 3.64 -6.26
N VAL A 68 17.08 3.54 -5.69
CA VAL A 68 17.36 2.63 -4.56
C VAL A 68 16.48 2.98 -3.36
N THR A 69 16.38 4.27 -3.02
CA THR A 69 15.51 4.77 -1.94
C THR A 69 14.05 4.36 -2.16
N PHE A 70 13.55 4.45 -3.40
CA PHE A 70 12.21 4.00 -3.74
C PHE A 70 12.03 2.49 -3.50
N VAL A 71 12.96 1.66 -3.98
CA VAL A 71 12.87 0.20 -3.85
C VAL A 71 12.90 -0.21 -2.37
N GLU A 72 13.83 0.33 -1.59
CA GLU A 72 13.92 0.08 -0.14
C GLU A 72 12.65 0.52 0.61
N ALA A 73 12.07 1.66 0.23
CA ALA A 73 10.82 2.15 0.81
C ALA A 73 9.66 1.19 0.54
N VAL A 74 9.56 0.66 -0.69
CA VAL A 74 8.55 -0.36 -1.02
C VAL A 74 8.78 -1.62 -0.19
N GLU A 75 10.01 -2.11 -0.11
CA GLU A 75 10.34 -3.31 0.67
C GLU A 75 9.93 -3.15 2.14
N ARG A 76 10.34 -2.06 2.81
CA ARG A 76 9.98 -1.79 4.20
C ARG A 76 8.48 -1.70 4.43
N VAL A 77 7.74 -1.07 3.52
CA VAL A 77 6.27 -0.98 3.64
C VAL A 77 5.64 -2.38 3.53
N ILE A 78 6.14 -3.24 2.64
CA ILE A 78 5.63 -4.61 2.49
C ILE A 78 6.01 -5.50 3.68
N GLU A 79 7.19 -5.32 4.27
CA GLU A 79 7.55 -5.98 5.52
C GLU A 79 6.60 -5.59 6.66
N GLU A 80 6.24 -4.31 6.78
CA GLU A 80 5.27 -3.85 7.79
C GLU A 80 3.89 -4.52 7.63
N VAL A 81 3.42 -4.70 6.39
CA VAL A 81 2.16 -5.40 6.09
C VAL A 81 2.17 -6.83 6.62
N HIS A 82 3.32 -7.52 6.51
CA HIS A 82 3.48 -8.91 6.91
C HIS A 82 3.78 -9.10 8.40
N SER A 83 4.38 -8.10 9.06
CA SER A 83 4.89 -8.20 10.43
C SER A 83 4.01 -7.52 11.48
N SER A 84 3.19 -6.54 11.09
CA SER A 84 2.55 -5.64 12.05
C SER A 84 1.02 -5.69 12.01
N SER A 85 0.40 -5.99 13.15
CA SER A 85 -1.02 -5.76 13.37
C SER A 85 -1.38 -4.26 13.36
N ALA A 86 -0.41 -3.37 13.60
CA ALA A 86 -0.63 -1.93 13.61
C ALA A 86 -0.99 -1.38 12.21
N PHE A 87 -0.41 -1.95 11.14
CA PHE A 87 -0.80 -1.63 9.77
C PHE A 87 -2.31 -1.84 9.59
N TRP A 88 -2.81 -3.00 10.01
CA TRP A 88 -4.21 -3.37 9.91
C TRP A 88 -5.13 -2.56 10.84
N ASN A 89 -4.64 -2.11 12.00
CA ASN A 89 -5.41 -1.22 12.88
C ASN A 89 -5.57 0.20 12.31
N GLU A 90 -4.51 0.76 11.72
CA GLU A 90 -4.60 2.05 11.03
C GLU A 90 -5.56 1.98 9.83
N ALA A 91 -5.54 0.86 9.10
CA ALA A 91 -6.45 0.56 8.01
C ALA A 91 -7.92 0.68 8.44
N LEU A 92 -8.28 -0.01 9.53
CA LEU A 92 -9.62 0.06 10.12
C LEU A 92 -9.97 1.48 10.55
N GLY A 93 -8.98 2.20 11.12
CA GLY A 93 -9.13 3.59 11.53
C GLY A 93 -9.39 4.55 10.36
N LEU A 94 -8.90 4.26 9.15
CA LEU A 94 -9.19 5.04 7.94
C LEU A 94 -10.63 4.80 7.47
N VAL A 95 -11.04 3.52 7.40
CA VAL A 95 -12.42 3.13 7.04
C VAL A 95 -13.43 3.81 7.94
N ARG A 96 -13.20 3.80 9.25
CA ARG A 96 -14.12 4.41 10.22
C ARG A 96 -14.29 5.91 10.01
N ARG A 97 -13.26 6.61 9.49
CA ARG A 97 -13.34 8.04 9.19
C ARG A 97 -14.09 8.31 7.90
N THR A 98 -13.88 7.50 6.86
CA THR A 98 -14.56 7.67 5.58
C THR A 98 -16.03 7.24 5.61
N ALA A 99 -16.41 6.32 6.51
CA ALA A 99 -17.80 5.90 6.71
C ALA A 99 -18.63 6.88 7.56
N ASN A 100 -17.99 7.80 8.30
CA ASN A 100 -18.64 8.80 9.16
C ASN A 100 -18.74 10.18 8.49
N VAL A 101 -18.54 10.25 7.17
CA VAL A 101 -18.68 11.46 6.34
C VAL A 101 -19.87 11.28 5.41
#